data_AF-A0A924AWM5-F1
#
_entry.id   AF-A0A924AWM5-F1
#
_cell.length_a   1.000
_cell.length_b   1.000
_cell.length_c   1.000
_cell.angle_alpha   90.00
_cell.angle_beta   90.00
_cell.angle_gamma   90.00
#
_symmetry.space_group_name_H-M   'P 1'
#
loop_
_entity.id
_entity.type
_entity.pdbx_description
1 polymer ?
#
loop_
_entity_poly.entity_id
_entity_poly.type
_entity_poly.pdbx_seq_one_letter_code
_entity_poly.pdbx_strand_id
1 'polypeptide(L)'
;MDKGETISHGPGIMGGLTGLAKNLLGLLVSRVELAALELSEVRNHAIELAAIFAGALLAVWFALAYGTATIVALAWESMGWKILLLMFFVFLVVTALLVFKGLAMLKQGKLAFPETMKELKSDRDMLL
;
A
#
# COMPACT_ATOMS: atom_id res chain seq x y z
N MET A 1 -1.21 -40.10 69.18
CA MET A 1 -0.40 -39.74 68.01
C MET A 1 -0.68 -40.77 66.94
N ASP A 2 -1.40 -40.41 65.87
CA ASP A 2 -0.92 -40.66 64.50
C ASP A 2 -1.74 -39.81 63.50
N LYS A 3 -1.07 -39.33 62.46
CA LYS A 3 -1.47 -38.20 61.61
C LYS A 3 -2.43 -38.67 60.50
N GLY A 4 -3.56 -37.98 60.36
CA GLY A 4 -4.38 -38.04 59.14
C GLY A 4 -3.62 -37.37 57.99
N GLU A 5 -3.12 -38.17 57.07
CA GLU A 5 -2.44 -37.71 55.86
C GLU A 5 -3.42 -36.96 54.95
N THR A 6 -3.19 -35.67 54.77
CA THR A 6 -3.87 -34.85 53.79
C THR A 6 -3.33 -35.16 52.40
N ILE A 7 -4.02 -36.01 51.65
CA ILE A 7 -3.72 -36.24 50.23
C ILE A 7 -4.05 -34.96 49.45
N SER A 8 -3.02 -34.16 49.22
CA SER A 8 -3.02 -33.02 48.30
C SER A 8 -3.15 -33.56 46.88
N HIS A 9 -4.34 -33.45 46.28
CA HIS A 9 -4.52 -33.65 44.85
C HIS A 9 -3.82 -32.52 44.09
N GLY A 10 -2.56 -32.76 43.73
CA GLY A 10 -1.79 -31.87 42.86
C GLY A 10 -2.51 -31.65 41.53
N PRO A 11 -2.35 -30.48 40.88
CA PRO A 11 -3.01 -30.16 39.63
C PRO A 11 -2.64 -31.23 38.59
N GLY A 12 -3.63 -32.01 38.17
CA GLY A 12 -3.42 -33.06 37.20
C GLY A 12 -2.81 -32.49 35.92
N ILE A 13 -2.00 -33.29 35.24
CA ILE A 13 -1.33 -32.98 33.96
C ILE A 13 -2.33 -32.45 32.91
N MET A 14 -3.59 -32.91 32.97
CA MET A 14 -4.73 -32.39 32.21
C MET A 14 -5.08 -30.93 32.53
N GLY A 15 -5.02 -30.51 33.79
CA GLY A 15 -5.21 -29.11 34.20
C GLY A 15 -4.08 -28.21 33.71
N GLY A 16 -2.84 -28.70 33.73
CA GLY A 16 -1.69 -28.02 33.12
C GLY A 16 -1.84 -27.85 31.61
N LEU A 17 -2.23 -28.90 30.89
CA LEU A 17 -2.44 -28.85 29.44
C LEU A 17 -3.58 -27.89 29.05
N THR A 18 -4.66 -27.88 29.83
CA THR A 18 -5.78 -26.95 29.63
C THR A 18 -5.35 -25.49 29.92
N GLY A 19 -4.52 -25.27 30.94
CA GLY A 19 -3.95 -23.96 31.25
C GLY A 19 -2.99 -23.43 30.18
N LEU A 20 -2.18 -24.32 29.58
CA LEU A 20 -1.29 -23.99 28.46
C LEU A 20 -2.08 -23.67 27.19
N ALA A 21 -3.11 -24.47 26.88
CA ALA A 21 -4.00 -24.22 25.75
C ALA A 21 -4.73 -22.86 25.89
N LYS A 22 -5.19 -22.53 27.10
CA LYS A 22 -5.86 -21.26 27.37
C LYS A 22 -4.92 -20.05 27.25
N ASN A 23 -3.66 -20.20 27.67
CA ASN A 23 -2.64 -19.18 27.48
C ASN A 23 -2.25 -19.00 26.00
N LEU A 24 -2.06 -20.09 25.26
CA LEU A 24 -1.76 -20.04 23.83
C LEU A 24 -2.88 -19.36 23.02
N LEU A 25 -4.14 -19.69 23.33
CA LEU A 25 -5.30 -19.04 22.73
C LEU A 25 -5.36 -17.55 23.09
N GLY A 26 -5.12 -17.19 24.36
CA GLY A 26 -5.08 -15.78 24.77
C GLY A 26 -3.97 -14.98 24.07
N LEU A 27 -2.82 -15.60 23.82
CA LEU A 27 -1.69 -14.99 23.14
C LEU A 27 -1.96 -14.81 21.64
N LEU A 28 -2.61 -15.78 21.00
CA LEU A 28 -3.09 -15.67 19.62
C LEU A 28 -4.15 -14.57 19.47
N VAL A 29 -5.13 -14.52 20.36
CA VAL A 29 -6.17 -13.47 20.36
C VAL A 29 -5.53 -12.09 20.51
N SER A 30 -4.60 -11.93 21.46
CA SER A 30 -3.88 -10.66 21.66
C SER A 30 -3.06 -10.25 20.43
N ARG A 31 -2.42 -11.19 19.73
CA ARG A 31 -1.70 -10.92 18.46
C ARG A 31 -2.65 -10.51 17.34
N VAL A 32 -3.82 -11.12 17.25
CA VAL A 32 -4.86 -10.78 16.27
C VAL A 32 -5.47 -9.42 16.56
N GLU A 33 -5.75 -9.10 17.83
CA GLU A 33 -6.23 -7.79 18.25
C GLU A 33 -5.22 -6.68 17.95
N LEU A 34 -3.93 -6.93 18.24
CA LEU A 34 -2.84 -6.02 17.89
C LEU A 34 -2.71 -5.84 16.37
N ALA A 35 -2.70 -6.93 15.61
CA ALA A 35 -2.62 -6.87 14.15
C ALA A 35 -3.84 -6.16 13.54
N ALA A 36 -5.03 -6.37 14.09
CA ALA A 36 -6.26 -5.69 13.66
C ALA A 36 -6.25 -4.19 13.97
N LEU A 37 -5.70 -3.81 15.13
CA LEU A 37 -5.49 -2.41 15.50
C LEU A 37 -4.49 -1.72 14.57
N GLU A 38 -3.33 -2.34 14.36
CA GLU A 38 -2.29 -1.85 13.44
C GLU A 38 -2.84 -1.74 12.01
N LEU A 39 -3.61 -2.72 11.53
CA LEU A 39 -4.29 -2.65 10.23
C LEU A 39 -5.31 -1.51 10.16
N SER A 40 -6.05 -1.26 11.24
CA SER A 40 -7.04 -0.17 11.28
C SER A 40 -6.36 1.20 11.24
N GLU A 41 -5.22 1.33 11.90
CA GLU A 41 -4.42 2.56 11.95
C GLU A 41 -3.74 2.81 10.61
N VAL A 42 -3.13 1.79 10.00
CA VAL A 42 -2.58 1.86 8.64
C VAL A 42 -3.68 2.20 7.64
N ARG A 43 -4.88 1.63 7.76
CA ARG A 43 -6.02 1.98 6.89
C ARG A 43 -6.40 3.45 7.02
N ASN A 44 -6.46 3.98 8.24
CA ASN A 44 -6.85 5.37 8.45
C ASN A 44 -5.81 6.33 7.86
N HIS A 45 -4.53 6.07 8.10
CA HIS A 45 -3.43 6.83 7.49
C HIS A 45 -3.40 6.67 5.96
N ALA A 46 -3.73 5.49 5.43
CA ALA A 46 -3.82 5.26 3.99
C ALA A 46 -4.99 6.03 3.36
N ILE A 47 -6.14 6.12 4.03
CA ILE A 47 -7.28 6.92 3.56
C ILE A 47 -6.93 8.42 3.59
N GLU A 48 -6.31 8.90 4.66
CA GLU A 48 -5.85 10.29 4.75
C GLU A 48 -4.82 10.62 3.66
N LEU A 49 -3.81 9.76 3.48
CA LEU A 49 -2.81 9.92 2.43
C LEU A 49 -3.44 9.86 1.03
N ALA A 50 -4.40 8.97 0.80
CA ALA A 50 -5.14 8.88 -0.45
C ALA A 50 -5.97 10.15 -0.71
N ALA A 51 -6.59 10.72 0.32
CA ALA A 51 -7.34 11.97 0.21
C ALA A 51 -6.43 13.16 -0.12
N ILE A 52 -5.30 13.29 0.58
CA ILE A 52 -4.28 14.32 0.29
C ILE A 52 -3.73 14.15 -1.13
N PHE A 53 -3.42 12.91 -1.53
CA PHE A 53 -2.90 12.60 -2.85
C PHE A 53 -3.93 12.93 -3.95
N ALA A 54 -5.20 12.57 -3.75
CA ALA A 54 -6.29 12.93 -4.67
C ALA A 54 -6.44 14.46 -4.78
N GLY A 55 -6.40 15.17 -3.64
CA GLY A 55 -6.43 16.63 -3.62
C GLY A 55 -5.24 17.25 -4.36
N ALA A 56 -4.04 16.71 -4.17
CA ALA A 56 -2.84 17.14 -4.88
C ALA A 56 -2.95 16.89 -6.39
N LEU A 57 -3.43 15.73 -6.82
CA LEU A 57 -3.66 15.41 -8.23
C LEU A 57 -4.67 16.39 -8.86
N LEU A 58 -5.78 16.69 -8.18
CA LEU A 58 -6.75 17.67 -8.65
C LEU A 58 -6.16 19.08 -8.72
N ALA A 59 -5.40 19.51 -7.71
CA ALA A 59 -4.74 20.81 -7.70
C ALA A 59 -3.73 20.94 -8.85
N VAL A 60 -2.91 19.91 -9.08
CA VAL A 60 -1.98 19.85 -10.21
C VAL A 60 -2.72 19.88 -11.55
N TRP A 61 -3.84 19.16 -11.67
CA TRP A 61 -4.66 19.17 -12.87
C TRP A 61 -5.18 20.57 -13.19
N PHE A 62 -5.74 21.27 -12.20
CA PHE A 62 -6.20 22.65 -12.38
C PHE A 62 -5.04 23.60 -12.70
N ALA A 63 -3.90 23.45 -12.02
CA ALA A 63 -2.72 24.26 -12.31
C ALA A 63 -2.22 24.08 -13.74
N LEU A 64 -2.19 22.85 -14.26
CA LEU A 64 -1.83 22.58 -15.65
C LEU A 64 -2.87 23.12 -16.64
N ALA A 65 -4.16 22.92 -16.37
CA ALA A 65 -5.23 23.41 -17.24
C ALA A 65 -5.24 24.95 -17.35
N TYR A 66 -5.23 25.66 -16.21
CA TYR A 66 -5.20 27.12 -16.23
C TYR A 66 -3.85 27.68 -16.66
N GLY A 67 -2.74 27.03 -16.32
CA GLY A 67 -1.41 27.42 -16.76
C GLY A 67 -1.27 27.35 -18.28
N THR A 68 -1.70 26.25 -18.89
CA THR A 68 -1.70 26.10 -20.35
C THR A 68 -2.63 27.07 -21.03
N ALA A 69 -3.86 27.25 -20.52
CA ALA A 69 -4.80 28.23 -21.04
C ALA A 69 -4.24 29.65 -20.98
N THR A 70 -3.55 30.01 -19.90
CA THR A 70 -2.91 31.33 -19.74
C THR A 70 -1.80 31.53 -20.76
N ILE A 71 -0.92 30.54 -20.95
CA ILE A 71 0.15 30.59 -21.96
C ILE A 71 -0.46 30.77 -23.36
N VAL A 72 -1.49 29.98 -23.68
CA VAL A 72 -2.18 30.07 -24.98
C VAL A 72 -2.82 31.45 -25.17
N ALA A 73 -3.53 31.96 -24.17
CA ALA A 73 -4.17 33.28 -24.24
C ALA A 73 -3.15 34.41 -24.44
N LEU A 74 -2.04 34.39 -23.69
CA LEU A 74 -0.99 35.41 -23.82
C LEU A 74 -0.27 35.35 -25.17
N ALA A 75 -0.06 34.15 -25.71
CA ALA A 75 0.64 33.97 -26.97
C ALA A 75 -0.29 34.01 -28.20
N TRP A 76 -1.60 34.09 -28.00
CA TRP A 76 -2.60 33.98 -29.07
C TRP A 76 -2.43 35.06 -30.14
N GLU A 77 -2.26 36.31 -29.73
CA GLU A 77 -2.10 37.43 -30.68
C GLU A 77 -0.81 37.33 -31.51
N SER A 78 0.25 36.73 -30.95
CA SER A 78 1.55 36.61 -31.63
C SER A 78 1.63 35.39 -32.53
N MET A 79 1.10 34.24 -32.10
CA MET A 79 1.29 32.95 -32.77
C MET A 79 0.00 32.34 -33.32
N GLY A 80 -1.16 32.84 -32.91
CA GLY A 80 -2.48 32.29 -33.23
C GLY A 80 -2.54 30.80 -32.91
N TRP A 81 -3.06 30.00 -33.84
CA TRP A 81 -3.19 28.55 -33.71
C TRP A 81 -1.85 27.80 -33.53
N LYS A 82 -0.70 28.38 -33.92
CA LYS A 82 0.61 27.70 -33.84
C LYS A 82 1.03 27.41 -32.39
N ILE A 83 0.58 28.21 -31.41
CA ILE A 83 0.85 27.94 -29.98
C ILE A 83 0.28 26.59 -29.54
N LEU A 84 -0.87 26.18 -30.09
CA LEU A 84 -1.50 24.91 -29.75
C LEU A 84 -0.62 23.73 -30.18
N LEU A 85 -0.02 23.81 -31.38
CA LEU A 85 0.94 22.81 -31.84
C LEU A 85 2.21 22.82 -30.98
N LEU A 86 2.73 24.00 -30.61
CA LEU A 86 3.90 24.09 -29.75
C LEU A 86 3.64 23.43 -28.39
N MET A 87 2.50 23.73 -27.76
CA MET A 87 2.09 23.12 -26.49
C MET A 87 1.88 21.61 -26.64
N PHE A 88 1.30 21.14 -27.75
CA PHE A 88 1.20 19.72 -28.05
C PHE A 88 2.57 19.04 -28.07
N PHE A 89 3.56 19.61 -28.77
CA PHE A 89 4.91 19.05 -28.78
C PHE A 89 5.58 19.07 -27.41
N VAL A 90 5.39 20.14 -26.62
CA VAL A 90 5.90 20.22 -25.24
C VAL A 90 5.32 19.07 -24.40
N PHE A 91 3.99 18.87 -24.43
CA PHE A 91 3.36 17.78 -23.69
C PHE A 91 3.79 16.41 -24.20
N LEU A 92 3.92 16.23 -25.52
CA LEU A 92 4.40 14.97 -26.11
C LEU A 92 5.80 14.62 -25.62
N VAL A 93 6.71 15.60 -25.54
CA VAL A 93 8.06 15.39 -24.98
C VAL A 93 7.99 15.01 -23.51
N VAL A 94 7.20 15.72 -22.70
CA VAL A 94 7.01 15.39 -21.27
C VAL A 94 6.47 13.97 -21.10
N THR A 95 5.45 13.59 -21.86
CA THR A 95 4.88 12.24 -21.85
C THR A 95 5.92 11.20 -22.24
N ALA A 96 6.70 11.43 -23.30
CA ALA A 96 7.74 10.52 -23.72
C ALA A 96 8.79 10.31 -22.61
N LEU A 97 9.25 11.38 -21.97
CA LEU A 97 10.18 11.30 -20.84
C LEU A 97 9.62 10.50 -19.66
N LEU A 98 8.36 10.72 -19.30
CA LEU A 98 7.70 9.97 -18.22
C LEU A 98 7.57 8.48 -18.57
N VAL A 99 7.16 8.15 -19.79
CA VAL A 99 7.06 6.77 -20.28
C VAL A 99 8.43 6.09 -20.27
N PHE A 100 9.47 6.75 -20.78
CA PHE A 100 10.83 6.19 -20.76
C PHE A 100 11.34 5.97 -19.34
N LYS A 101 11.09 6.91 -18.41
CA LYS A 101 11.43 6.72 -16.99
C LYS A 101 10.66 5.55 -16.37
N GLY A 102 9.37 5.43 -16.65
CA GLY A 102 8.55 4.31 -16.17
C GLY A 102 9.03 2.96 -16.71
N LEU A 103 9.32 2.87 -18.01
CA LEU A 103 9.91 1.69 -18.62
C LEU A 103 11.30 1.37 -18.08
N ALA A 104 12.12 2.39 -17.81
CA ALA A 104 13.43 2.20 -17.18
C ALA A 104 13.31 1.66 -15.75
N MET A 105 12.36 2.17 -14.96
CA MET A 105 12.07 1.65 -13.62
C MET A 105 11.59 0.19 -13.64
N LEU A 106 10.75 -0.16 -14.62
CA LEU A 106 10.29 -1.53 -14.82
C LEU A 106 11.44 -2.46 -15.23
N LYS A 107 12.29 -2.03 -16.17
CA LYS A 107 13.50 -2.78 -16.59
C LYS A 107 14.53 -2.94 -15.47
N GLN A 108 14.60 -1.99 -14.54
CA GLN A 108 15.45 -2.07 -13.34
C GLN A 108 14.87 -2.97 -12.24
N GLY A 109 13.70 -3.58 -12.46
CA GLY A 109 13.06 -4.45 -11.47
C GLY A 109 12.54 -3.73 -10.23
N LYS A 110 12.54 -2.39 -10.20
CA LYS A 110 12.14 -1.59 -9.02
C LYS A 110 10.64 -1.57 -8.77
N LEU A 111 9.83 -1.95 -9.76
CA LEU A 111 8.37 -2.05 -9.68
C LEU A 111 7.87 -3.50 -9.59
N ALA A 112 8.74 -4.47 -9.86
CA ALA A 112 8.40 -5.86 -9.64
C ALA A 112 8.53 -6.09 -8.13
N PHE A 113 7.40 -6.18 -7.43
CA PHE A 113 7.34 -6.84 -6.12
C PHE A 113 7.89 -8.26 -6.33
N PRO A 114 9.18 -8.53 -6.02
CA PRO A 114 9.84 -9.75 -6.46
C PRO A 114 9.23 -10.96 -5.76
N GLU A 115 8.75 -10.76 -4.53
CA GLU A 115 8.05 -11.73 -3.70
C GLU A 115 6.66 -12.07 -4.28
N THR A 116 5.80 -11.08 -4.58
CA THR A 116 4.44 -11.32 -5.10
C THR A 116 4.43 -11.93 -6.50
N MET A 117 5.38 -11.55 -7.36
CA MET A 117 5.50 -12.13 -8.70
C MET A 117 6.04 -13.58 -8.64
N LYS A 118 6.79 -13.92 -7.59
CA LYS A 118 7.29 -15.28 -7.34
C LYS A 118 6.19 -16.18 -6.79
N GLU A 119 5.33 -15.67 -5.92
CA GLU A 119 4.09 -16.36 -5.48
C GLU A 119 3.13 -16.60 -6.66
N LEU A 120 2.84 -15.57 -7.47
CA LEU A 120 1.96 -15.73 -8.64
C LEU A 120 2.50 -16.72 -9.69
N LYS A 121 3.83 -16.81 -9.83
CA LYS A 121 4.47 -17.76 -10.76
C LYS A 121 4.45 -19.19 -10.22
N SER A 122 4.65 -19.36 -8.90
CA SER A 122 4.53 -20.66 -8.22
C SER A 122 3.11 -21.21 -8.31
N ASP A 123 2.09 -20.36 -8.14
CA ASP A 123 0.68 -20.75 -8.28
C ASP A 123 0.35 -21.15 -9.72
N ARG A 124 0.89 -20.44 -10.71
CA ARG A 124 0.72 -20.79 -12.13
C ARG A 124 1.42 -22.09 -12.50
N ASP A 125 2.64 -22.32 -12.01
CA ASP A 125 3.41 -23.54 -12.29
C ASP A 125 2.81 -24.77 -11.57
N MET A 126 1.92 -24.58 -10.60
CA MET A 126 1.14 -25.65 -9.97
C MET A 126 -0.15 -25.98 -10.75
N LEU A 127 -0.58 -25.10 -11.65
CA LEU A 127 -1.79 -25.27 -12.49
C LEU A 127 -1.51 -25.82 -13.89
N LEU A 128 -0.25 -25.91 -14.31
CA LEU A 128 0.22 -26.49 -15.59
C LEU A 128 1.02 -27.76 -15.33
#